data_AF-A0A3Q0EZU3-F1
#
_entry.id   AF-A0A3Q0EZU3-F1
#
_cell.length_a   1.000
_cell.length_b   1.000
_cell.length_c   1.000
_cell.angle_alpha   90.00
_cell.angle_beta   90.00
_cell.angle_gamma   90.00
#
_symmetry.space_group_name_H-M   'P 1'
#
loop_
_entity.id
_entity.type
_entity.pdbx_description
1 polymer ?
#
loop_
_entity_poly.entity_id
_entity_poly.type
_entity_poly.pdbx_seq_one_letter_code
_entity_poly.pdbx_strand_id
1 'polypeptide(L)'
;MDPIVSTATESALNITASVVKRQVGYFFNYKDKIRELESYIEKLEHNKERLQHQVDNALRNAEEIEKDVHHCLTLMDDKIKEYKSYINDECHAKTICSFGFFPNNFRLRYQLGRKATKMVKEIIGDELWKTSFDNVSYQEFPSIDATFSNNGYESFGSRTKTMEMIMKALQDSTVGLIGVYGPGGVGKTTLVKEIAKKAREKKLFKIVIIANITGNPDFKNIQEQIAGMLGMKLEGESEIARVDRIRKRLKNEKESTLIILDDLWARLDFNKLGIPCNDDASQQEVNDMSDFGSNNDPSDFGYNKTEIKELSKVDLDKMKKEKLSNDYRRGKILLISRNKQVLCNEMDVQQSSIFSVGVLDEKESETLLKKVVGVKNSEFDKNATEIAKWSAGFPIALVSIGRTLKNKSLSTWEDVCQQIKRQNFTSEWGFTDFSIKLSYDHLKNEELKSIFLHCARMGNDALIMDLVKFCVGLNLLPGVHTITNARKRVKEIIQELEESSLLVKSYSIDRFNMHDIVRDVALSILSKEKHVLFMKNAVLDEWPHENDFERLNSYKIVIGEFNLLNLLTVGEFRVPDKYEEVKFLAINLKEGIDIHSEKWIKMLFKTVERLNS
;
A
#
# COMPACT_ATOMS: atom_id res chain seq x y z
N MET A 1 -15.77 90.68 -25.45
CA MET A 1 -16.13 90.13 -24.13
C MET A 1 -16.24 88.62 -24.32
N ASP A 2 -15.16 87.90 -24.06
CA ASP A 2 -15.17 86.44 -24.06
C ASP A 2 -15.62 85.96 -22.67
N PRO A 3 -16.53 84.98 -22.57
CA PRO A 3 -16.94 84.47 -21.27
C PRO A 3 -15.82 83.58 -20.72
N ILE A 4 -15.22 84.00 -19.61
CA ILE A 4 -14.32 83.17 -18.81
C ILE A 4 -15.19 82.08 -18.15
N VAL A 5 -15.39 80.97 -18.86
CA VAL A 5 -15.88 79.73 -18.27
C VAL A 5 -14.74 79.23 -17.37
N SER A 6 -14.95 79.27 -16.04
CA SER A 6 -13.91 78.86 -15.11
C SER A 6 -13.59 77.37 -15.31
N THR A 7 -12.33 76.99 -15.13
CA THR A 7 -11.87 75.59 -15.14
C THR A 7 -12.70 74.68 -14.21
N ALA A 8 -13.30 75.25 -13.16
CA ALA A 8 -14.25 74.55 -12.30
C ALA A 8 -15.58 74.22 -12.99
N THR A 9 -16.12 75.12 -13.83
CA THR A 9 -17.33 74.87 -14.63
C THR A 9 -17.11 73.85 -15.74
N GLU A 10 -15.91 73.81 -16.34
CA GLU A 10 -15.54 72.83 -17.37
C GLU A 10 -15.36 71.42 -16.77
N SER A 11 -14.72 71.33 -15.60
CA SER A 11 -14.60 70.07 -14.84
C SER A 11 -15.97 69.58 -14.34
N ALA A 12 -16.84 70.47 -13.86
CA ALA A 12 -18.20 70.13 -13.44
C ALA A 12 -19.06 69.66 -14.62
N LEU A 13 -18.93 70.28 -15.80
CA LEU A 13 -19.60 69.85 -17.03
C LEU A 13 -19.10 68.47 -17.50
N ASN A 14 -17.80 68.19 -17.42
CA ASN A 14 -17.24 66.89 -17.77
C ASN A 14 -17.69 65.77 -16.81
N ILE A 15 -17.73 66.06 -15.49
CA ILE A 15 -18.26 65.13 -14.50
C ILE A 15 -19.75 64.89 -14.74
N THR A 16 -20.53 65.95 -14.95
CA THR A 16 -21.98 65.85 -15.21
C THR A 16 -22.26 65.12 -16.52
N ALA A 17 -21.50 65.41 -17.59
CA ALA A 17 -21.58 64.71 -18.87
C ALA A 17 -21.21 63.23 -18.74
N SER A 18 -20.20 62.89 -17.93
CA SER A 18 -19.83 61.49 -17.66
C SER A 18 -20.92 60.74 -16.89
N VAL A 19 -21.58 61.40 -15.93
CA VAL A 19 -22.70 60.83 -15.16
C VAL A 19 -23.92 60.65 -16.05
N VAL A 20 -24.26 61.64 -16.88
CA VAL A 20 -25.37 61.57 -17.84
C VAL A 20 -25.10 60.50 -18.90
N LYS A 21 -23.88 60.43 -19.46
CA LYS A 21 -23.47 59.38 -20.41
C LYS A 21 -23.57 57.98 -19.78
N ARG A 22 -23.23 57.84 -18.50
CA ARG A 22 -23.39 56.58 -17.75
C ARG A 22 -24.86 56.20 -17.55
N GLN A 23 -25.71 57.16 -17.18
CA GLN A 23 -27.14 56.95 -16.95
C GLN A 23 -27.90 56.63 -18.25
N VAL A 24 -27.57 57.33 -19.34
CA VAL A 24 -28.10 57.09 -20.68
C VAL A 24 -27.55 55.78 -21.27
N GLY A 25 -26.31 55.42 -20.94
CA GLY A 25 -25.67 54.17 -21.37
C GLY A 25 -26.37 52.91 -20.85
N TYR A 26 -26.95 52.92 -19.65
CA TYR A 26 -27.74 51.77 -19.15
C TYR A 26 -28.95 51.46 -20.03
N PHE A 27 -29.49 52.47 -20.69
CA PHE A 27 -30.65 52.33 -21.55
C PHE A 27 -30.28 51.82 -22.95
N PHE A 28 -29.27 52.42 -23.58
CA PHE A 28 -28.89 52.06 -24.96
C PHE A 28 -28.04 50.78 -25.05
N ASN A 29 -27.17 50.50 -24.08
CA ASN A 29 -26.23 49.37 -24.12
C ASN A 29 -26.75 48.14 -23.37
N TYR A 30 -28.03 48.11 -23.00
CA TYR A 30 -28.65 47.02 -22.24
C TYR A 30 -28.47 45.66 -22.93
N LYS A 31 -28.66 45.58 -24.26
CA LYS A 31 -28.46 44.33 -25.02
C LYS A 31 -27.00 43.89 -25.09
N ASP A 32 -26.06 44.85 -25.08
CA ASP A 32 -24.64 44.53 -25.04
C ASP A 32 -24.24 44.01 -23.66
N LYS A 33 -24.82 44.58 -22.59
CA LYS A 33 -24.58 44.13 -21.20
C LYS A 33 -25.16 42.75 -20.90
N ILE A 34 -26.28 42.38 -21.51
CA ILE A 34 -26.80 41.00 -21.44
C ILE A 34 -25.85 40.04 -22.16
N ARG A 35 -25.41 40.35 -23.38
CA ARG A 35 -24.44 39.53 -24.12
C ARG A 35 -23.11 39.37 -23.38
N GLU A 36 -22.67 40.43 -22.71
CA GLU A 36 -21.48 40.38 -21.84
C GLU A 36 -21.72 39.46 -20.64
N LEU A 37 -22.89 39.53 -20.00
CA LEU A 37 -23.27 38.63 -18.90
C LEU A 37 -23.34 37.16 -19.37
N GLU A 38 -23.94 36.88 -20.53
CA GLU A 38 -23.99 35.54 -21.15
C GLU A 38 -22.57 34.98 -21.34
N SER A 39 -21.64 35.79 -21.88
CA SER A 39 -20.23 35.39 -22.04
C SER A 39 -19.54 35.09 -20.71
N TYR A 40 -19.86 35.82 -19.64
CA TYR A 40 -19.32 35.51 -18.31
C TYR A 40 -19.93 34.26 -17.69
N ILE A 41 -21.21 33.99 -17.91
CA ILE A 41 -21.84 32.73 -17.49
C ILE A 41 -21.14 31.55 -18.17
N GLU A 42 -20.92 31.62 -19.47
CA GLU A 42 -20.21 30.57 -20.23
C GLU A 42 -18.80 30.32 -19.68
N LYS A 43 -18.05 31.40 -19.35
CA LYS A 43 -16.73 31.28 -18.71
C LYS A 43 -16.80 30.65 -17.31
N LEU A 44 -17.81 31.01 -16.52
CA LEU A 44 -18.02 30.44 -15.19
C LEU A 44 -18.38 28.95 -15.27
N GLU A 45 -19.25 28.58 -16.21
CA GLU A 45 -19.64 27.19 -16.47
C GLU A 45 -18.45 26.35 -16.91
N HIS A 46 -17.64 26.85 -17.84
CA HIS A 46 -16.45 26.14 -18.29
C HIS A 46 -15.44 25.94 -17.15
N ASN A 47 -15.21 26.96 -16.30
CA ASN A 47 -14.32 26.81 -15.16
C ASN A 47 -14.89 25.83 -14.11
N LYS A 48 -16.21 25.89 -13.87
CA LYS A 48 -16.90 24.97 -12.98
C LYS A 48 -16.76 23.52 -13.47
N GLU A 49 -17.01 23.25 -14.75
CA GLU A 49 -16.85 21.92 -15.34
C GLU A 49 -15.43 21.41 -15.20
N ARG A 50 -14.43 22.27 -15.48
CA ARG A 50 -13.02 21.94 -15.29
C ARG A 50 -12.70 21.57 -13.84
N LEU A 51 -13.16 22.38 -12.88
CA LEU A 51 -12.93 22.13 -11.46
C LEU A 51 -13.68 20.87 -10.98
N GLN A 52 -14.90 20.64 -11.48
CA GLN A 52 -15.68 19.43 -11.21
C GLN A 52 -14.96 18.19 -11.75
N HIS A 53 -14.38 18.24 -12.95
CA HIS A 53 -13.59 17.13 -13.48
C HIS A 53 -12.35 16.84 -12.63
N GLN A 54 -11.70 17.86 -12.06
CA GLN A 54 -10.59 17.68 -11.13
C GLN A 54 -11.06 17.05 -9.81
N VAL A 55 -12.19 17.50 -9.26
CA VAL A 55 -12.82 16.91 -8.08
C VAL A 55 -13.22 15.46 -8.33
N ASP A 56 -13.88 15.15 -9.44
CA ASP A 56 -14.28 13.79 -9.80
C ASP A 56 -13.05 12.88 -9.98
N ASN A 57 -11.94 13.42 -10.51
CA ASN A 57 -10.68 12.69 -10.60
C ASN A 57 -10.09 12.39 -9.22
N ALA A 58 -10.07 13.38 -8.31
CA ALA A 58 -9.62 13.21 -6.94
C ALA A 58 -10.49 12.20 -6.17
N LEU A 59 -11.82 12.28 -6.29
CA LEU A 59 -12.74 11.32 -5.69
C LEU A 59 -12.55 9.90 -6.26
N ARG A 60 -12.32 9.76 -7.57
CA ARG A 60 -11.95 8.46 -8.18
C ARG A 60 -10.65 7.90 -7.63
N ASN A 61 -9.73 8.76 -7.21
CA ASN A 61 -8.48 8.39 -6.55
C ASN A 61 -8.63 8.21 -5.03
N ALA A 62 -9.86 8.27 -4.49
CA ALA A 62 -10.17 8.19 -3.07
C ALA A 62 -9.46 9.27 -2.22
N GLU A 63 -9.32 10.47 -2.79
CA GLU A 63 -8.81 11.64 -2.09
C GLU A 63 -9.98 12.48 -1.55
N GLU A 64 -9.75 13.15 -0.43
CA GLU A 64 -10.73 14.07 0.17
C GLU A 64 -10.59 15.45 -0.44
N ILE A 65 -11.69 16.17 -0.61
CA ILE A 65 -11.71 17.46 -1.30
C ILE A 65 -11.55 18.59 -0.30
N GLU A 66 -10.75 19.59 -0.68
CA GLU A 66 -10.55 20.77 0.15
C GLU A 66 -11.86 21.56 0.34
N LYS A 67 -12.06 22.09 1.55
CA LYS A 67 -13.35 22.73 1.92
C LYS A 67 -13.62 24.00 1.13
N ASP A 68 -12.57 24.74 0.80
CA ASP A 68 -12.63 25.95 -0.02
C ASP A 68 -13.03 25.64 -1.47
N VAL A 69 -12.59 24.51 -2.03
CA VAL A 69 -13.00 24.02 -3.36
C VAL A 69 -14.50 23.73 -3.38
N HIS A 70 -15.01 23.01 -2.36
CA HIS A 70 -16.45 22.78 -2.21
C HIS A 70 -17.25 24.08 -2.08
N HIS A 71 -16.75 25.02 -1.28
CA HIS A 71 -17.36 26.33 -1.12
C HIS A 71 -17.38 27.12 -2.44
N CYS A 72 -16.29 27.09 -3.19
CA CYS A 72 -16.16 27.75 -4.48
C CYS A 72 -17.13 27.18 -5.53
N LEU A 73 -17.23 25.85 -5.64
CA LEU A 73 -18.19 25.20 -6.54
C LEU A 73 -19.64 25.58 -6.21
N THR A 74 -19.99 25.58 -4.92
CA THR A 74 -21.32 25.99 -4.45
C THR A 74 -21.62 27.44 -4.81
N LEU A 75 -20.65 28.34 -4.58
CA LEU A 75 -20.77 29.76 -4.91
C LEU A 75 -20.94 29.99 -6.42
N MET A 76 -20.17 29.27 -7.26
CA MET A 76 -20.33 29.32 -8.72
C MET A 76 -21.72 28.87 -9.14
N ASP A 77 -22.24 27.80 -8.53
CA ASP A 77 -23.59 27.28 -8.82
C ASP A 77 -24.69 28.29 -8.49
N ASP A 78 -24.63 28.89 -7.31
CA ASP A 78 -25.59 29.90 -6.88
C ASP A 78 -25.58 31.11 -7.82
N LYS A 79 -24.39 31.56 -8.22
CA LYS A 79 -24.22 32.68 -9.15
C LYS A 79 -24.72 32.37 -10.55
N ILE A 80 -24.37 31.20 -11.11
CA ILE A 80 -24.87 30.76 -12.43
C ILE A 80 -26.39 30.68 -12.42
N LYS A 81 -26.98 30.12 -11.36
CA LYS A 81 -28.43 30.03 -11.18
C LYS A 81 -29.08 31.41 -11.12
N GLU A 82 -28.52 32.33 -10.32
CA GLU A 82 -29.00 33.71 -10.23
C GLU A 82 -29.00 34.38 -11.60
N TYR A 83 -27.88 34.29 -12.34
CA TYR A 83 -27.74 34.98 -13.62
C TYR A 83 -28.59 34.37 -14.73
N LYS A 84 -28.73 33.04 -14.80
CA LYS A 84 -29.66 32.39 -15.73
C LYS A 84 -31.11 32.75 -15.43
N SER A 85 -31.49 32.81 -14.15
CA SER A 85 -32.84 33.22 -13.76
C SER A 85 -33.15 34.65 -14.19
N TYR A 86 -32.14 35.53 -14.12
CA TYR A 86 -32.24 36.90 -14.61
C TYR A 86 -32.42 36.92 -16.14
N ILE A 87 -31.55 36.27 -16.91
CA ILE A 87 -31.62 36.27 -18.39
C ILE A 87 -32.96 35.72 -18.91
N ASN A 88 -33.49 34.69 -18.25
CA ASN A 88 -34.75 34.05 -18.63
C ASN A 88 -36.01 34.76 -18.08
N ASP A 89 -35.86 35.91 -17.42
CA ASP A 89 -36.99 36.69 -16.89
C ASP A 89 -37.89 37.20 -18.03
N GLU A 90 -39.18 36.88 -17.98
CA GLU A 90 -40.19 37.30 -18.97
C GLU A 90 -40.26 38.83 -19.16
N CYS A 91 -39.78 39.61 -18.18
CA CYS A 91 -39.65 41.06 -18.29
C CYS A 91 -38.76 41.49 -19.46
N HIS A 92 -37.81 40.64 -19.89
CA HIS A 92 -36.96 40.91 -21.04
C HIS A 92 -37.76 40.91 -22.36
N ALA A 93 -38.78 40.05 -22.51
CA ALA A 93 -39.65 40.01 -23.69
C ALA A 93 -40.49 41.29 -23.85
N LYS A 94 -40.87 41.90 -22.72
CA LYS A 94 -41.64 43.17 -22.67
C LYS A 94 -40.84 44.40 -23.13
N THR A 95 -39.55 44.22 -23.46
CA THR A 95 -38.66 45.30 -23.96
C THR A 95 -38.60 45.40 -25.49
N ILE A 96 -39.26 44.49 -26.22
CA ILE A 96 -39.26 44.40 -27.70
C ILE A 96 -40.57 44.98 -28.26
N CYS A 97 -40.48 45.79 -29.32
CA CYS A 97 -41.65 46.36 -30.02
C CYS A 97 -42.05 45.47 -31.22
N SER A 98 -43.34 45.29 -31.47
CA SER A 98 -43.83 44.58 -32.67
C SER A 98 -43.93 45.47 -33.93
N PHE A 99 -43.69 46.79 -33.83
CA PHE A 99 -43.69 47.72 -34.98
C PHE A 99 -42.74 48.91 -34.76
N GLY A 100 -41.70 49.05 -35.60
CA GLY A 100 -41.04 50.31 -35.98
C GLY A 100 -40.42 51.23 -34.89
N PHE A 101 -39.09 51.22 -34.81
CA PHE A 101 -38.17 52.29 -34.36
C PHE A 101 -38.20 52.88 -32.93
N PHE A 102 -39.17 52.60 -32.06
CA PHE A 102 -39.10 53.02 -30.65
C PHE A 102 -39.35 51.84 -29.68
N PRO A 103 -38.44 51.58 -28.71
CA PRO A 103 -38.65 50.52 -27.73
C PRO A 103 -39.76 50.88 -26.74
N ASN A 104 -40.72 49.97 -26.53
CA ASN A 104 -41.67 50.13 -25.43
C ASN A 104 -40.94 49.93 -24.08
N ASN A 105 -41.26 50.82 -23.13
CA ASN A 105 -40.75 50.86 -21.75
C ASN A 105 -39.25 51.18 -21.57
N PHE A 106 -38.88 52.42 -21.86
CA PHE A 106 -37.58 53.02 -21.51
C PHE A 106 -37.19 52.81 -20.03
N ARG A 107 -38.17 52.91 -19.13
CA ARG A 107 -37.98 52.70 -17.69
C ARG A 107 -37.56 51.27 -17.35
N LEU A 108 -38.13 50.26 -18.01
CA LEU A 108 -37.78 48.86 -17.79
C LEU A 108 -36.40 48.54 -18.34
N ARG A 109 -36.07 49.00 -19.56
CA ARG A 109 -34.72 48.83 -20.13
C ARG A 109 -33.63 49.45 -19.26
N TYR A 110 -33.89 50.65 -18.72
CA TYR A 110 -32.97 51.28 -17.77
C TYR A 110 -32.79 50.46 -16.48
N GLN A 111 -33.88 49.97 -15.89
CA GLN A 111 -33.82 49.14 -14.67
C GLN A 111 -33.07 47.83 -14.90
N LEU A 112 -33.39 47.13 -15.99
CA LEU A 112 -32.72 45.89 -16.36
C LEU A 112 -31.25 46.14 -16.70
N GLY A 113 -30.93 47.15 -17.53
CA GLY A 113 -29.55 47.50 -17.87
C GLY A 113 -28.69 47.88 -16.66
N ARG A 114 -29.27 48.57 -15.67
CA ARG A 114 -28.59 48.85 -14.40
C ARG A 114 -28.33 47.57 -13.60
N LYS A 115 -29.30 46.65 -13.54
CA LYS A 115 -29.16 45.35 -12.84
C LYS A 115 -28.12 44.46 -13.51
N ALA A 116 -28.16 44.32 -14.84
CA ALA A 116 -27.14 43.59 -15.61
C ALA A 116 -25.74 44.18 -15.41
N THR A 117 -25.60 45.51 -15.43
CA THR A 117 -24.30 46.15 -15.19
C THR A 117 -23.80 45.90 -13.76
N LYS A 118 -24.70 45.82 -12.77
CA LYS A 118 -24.34 45.46 -11.40
C LYS A 118 -23.85 44.01 -11.32
N MET A 119 -24.58 43.08 -11.91
CA MET A 119 -24.20 41.66 -11.97
C MET A 119 -22.85 41.45 -12.66
N VAL A 120 -22.60 42.09 -13.80
CA VAL A 120 -21.30 42.05 -14.50
C VAL A 120 -20.18 42.60 -13.62
N LYS A 121 -20.43 43.65 -12.82
CA LYS A 121 -19.44 44.18 -11.88
C LYS A 121 -19.17 43.25 -10.70
N GLU A 122 -20.19 42.58 -10.18
CA GLU A 122 -20.05 41.60 -9.10
C GLU A 122 -19.22 40.40 -9.59
N ILE A 123 -19.53 39.89 -10.79
CA ILE A 123 -18.71 38.90 -11.51
C ILE A 123 -17.25 39.38 -11.55
N ILE A 124 -16.97 40.57 -12.12
CA ILE A 124 -15.60 41.14 -12.20
C ILE A 124 -14.93 41.32 -10.84
N GLY A 125 -15.68 41.61 -9.78
CA GLY A 125 -15.14 41.73 -8.43
C GLY A 125 -14.79 40.38 -7.80
N ASP A 126 -15.60 39.35 -8.01
CA ASP A 126 -15.44 38.04 -7.38
C ASP A 126 -14.37 37.18 -8.11
N GLU A 127 -14.04 37.50 -9.37
CA GLU A 127 -13.04 36.83 -10.23
C GLU A 127 -13.15 35.29 -10.31
N LEU A 128 -14.33 34.74 -10.01
CA LEU A 128 -14.54 33.29 -9.87
C LEU A 128 -14.14 32.49 -11.11
N TRP A 129 -14.30 33.00 -12.34
CA TRP A 129 -13.89 32.27 -13.56
C TRP A 129 -12.37 32.17 -13.74
N LYS A 130 -11.58 32.95 -12.98
CA LYS A 130 -10.11 32.86 -12.98
C LYS A 130 -9.58 32.03 -11.82
N THR A 131 -10.42 31.71 -10.83
CA THR A 131 -9.97 30.93 -9.67
C THR A 131 -9.42 29.58 -10.14
N SER A 132 -8.18 29.33 -9.73
CA SER A 132 -7.46 28.08 -9.97
C SER A 132 -6.87 27.63 -8.64
N PHE A 133 -7.06 26.35 -8.33
CA PHE A 133 -6.48 25.73 -7.15
C PHE A 133 -5.22 24.98 -7.57
N ASP A 134 -4.13 25.17 -6.83
CA ASP A 134 -2.91 24.40 -7.05
C ASP A 134 -3.13 22.91 -6.74
N ASN A 135 -3.92 22.62 -5.71
CA ASN A 135 -4.43 21.29 -5.38
C ASN A 135 -5.91 21.39 -4.97
N VAL A 136 -6.74 20.49 -5.49
CA VAL A 136 -8.19 20.44 -5.18
C VAL A 136 -8.53 19.48 -4.04
N SER A 137 -7.56 18.67 -3.64
CA SER A 137 -7.75 17.53 -2.76
C SER A 137 -6.54 17.31 -1.86
N TYR A 138 -6.77 16.59 -0.77
CA TYR A 138 -5.76 16.09 0.13
C TYR A 138 -5.96 14.59 0.36
N GLN A 139 -4.86 13.89 0.59
CA GLN A 139 -4.90 12.46 0.85
C GLN A 139 -5.02 12.21 2.36
N GLU A 140 -6.11 11.58 2.79
CA GLU A 140 -6.14 10.99 4.13
C GLU A 140 -5.24 9.75 4.20
N PHE A 141 -4.74 9.44 5.39
CA PHE A 141 -3.94 8.23 5.59
C PHE A 141 -4.76 7.01 5.16
N PRO A 142 -4.16 6.07 4.40
CA PRO A 142 -4.89 4.89 3.95
C PRO A 142 -5.52 4.17 5.14
N SER A 143 -6.77 3.71 4.99
CA SER A 143 -7.36 2.85 6.02
C SER A 143 -6.60 1.51 6.07
N ILE A 144 -5.82 1.33 7.14
CA ILE A 144 -5.00 0.13 7.38
C ILE A 144 -5.82 -0.97 8.11
N ASP A 145 -7.15 -0.81 8.19
CA ASP A 145 -8.03 -1.72 8.94
C ASP A 145 -8.03 -3.15 8.38
N ALA A 146 -7.92 -3.30 7.06
CA ALA A 146 -7.81 -4.61 6.43
C ALA A 146 -6.48 -5.31 6.77
N THR A 147 -5.37 -4.56 6.80
CA THR A 147 -4.01 -5.04 7.08
C THR A 147 -3.87 -5.58 8.51
N PHE A 148 -4.52 -4.91 9.48
CA PHE A 148 -4.57 -5.32 10.90
C PHE A 148 -5.82 -6.14 11.26
N SER A 149 -6.66 -6.50 10.27
CA SER A 149 -7.79 -7.38 10.53
C SER A 149 -7.29 -8.74 10.99
N ASN A 150 -7.75 -9.15 12.17
CA ASN A 150 -7.29 -10.36 12.84
C ASN A 150 -8.48 -11.21 13.30
N ASN A 151 -9.45 -11.40 12.39
CA ASN A 151 -10.73 -12.06 12.67
C ASN A 151 -10.59 -13.54 13.12
N GLY A 152 -9.39 -14.11 13.05
CA GLY A 152 -9.06 -15.46 13.53
C GLY A 152 -8.09 -15.51 14.71
N TYR A 153 -7.82 -14.39 15.39
CA TYR A 153 -6.97 -14.38 16.57
C TYR A 153 -7.69 -14.91 17.81
N GLU A 154 -7.01 -15.80 18.53
CA GLU A 154 -7.47 -16.30 19.81
C GLU A 154 -6.62 -15.81 20.97
N SER A 155 -7.30 -15.26 21.96
CA SER A 155 -6.67 -14.80 23.19
C SER A 155 -6.48 -16.00 24.12
N PHE A 156 -5.29 -16.59 24.05
CA PHE A 156 -4.84 -17.60 25.00
C PHE A 156 -4.15 -16.96 26.21
N GLY A 157 -4.09 -17.65 27.34
CA GLY A 157 -3.44 -17.13 28.56
C GLY A 157 -1.96 -16.87 28.32
N SER A 158 -1.28 -17.79 27.65
CA SER A 158 0.12 -17.66 27.21
C SER A 158 0.37 -16.42 26.35
N ARG A 159 -0.55 -16.13 25.42
CA ARG A 159 -0.47 -14.98 24.50
C ARG A 159 -0.85 -13.66 25.15
N THR A 160 -1.81 -13.68 26.05
CA THR A 160 -2.24 -12.50 26.81
C THR A 160 -1.09 -11.98 27.67
N LYS A 161 -0.39 -12.86 28.39
CA LYS A 161 0.79 -12.49 29.19
C LYS A 161 1.90 -11.86 28.34
N THR A 162 2.21 -12.47 27.20
CA THR A 162 3.24 -11.95 26.27
C THR A 162 2.83 -10.60 25.69
N MET A 163 1.56 -10.47 25.30
CA MET A 163 0.97 -9.23 24.81
C MET A 163 1.08 -8.10 25.84
N GLU A 164 0.74 -8.36 27.10
CA GLU A 164 0.83 -7.36 28.18
C GLU A 164 2.27 -6.88 28.39
N MET A 165 3.24 -7.80 28.36
CA MET A 165 4.66 -7.47 28.47
C MET A 165 5.13 -6.58 27.31
N ILE A 166 4.76 -6.90 26.07
CA ILE A 166 5.10 -6.10 24.90
C ILE A 166 4.41 -4.73 24.94
N MET A 167 3.12 -4.68 25.32
CA MET A 167 2.38 -3.43 25.46
C MET A 167 3.01 -2.51 26.52
N LYS A 168 3.53 -3.08 27.62
CA LYS A 168 4.29 -2.32 28.63
C LYS A 168 5.58 -1.76 28.05
N ALA A 169 6.35 -2.56 27.30
CA ALA A 169 7.55 -2.09 26.61
C ALA A 169 7.25 -1.01 25.56
N LEU A 170 6.10 -1.11 24.86
CA LEU A 170 5.64 -0.07 23.94
C LEU A 170 5.28 1.25 24.63
N GLN A 171 4.97 1.24 25.93
CA GLN A 171 4.69 2.46 26.71
C GLN A 171 5.94 3.04 27.41
N ASP A 172 7.00 2.25 27.54
CA ASP A 172 8.25 2.66 28.19
C ASP A 172 9.07 3.62 27.31
N SER A 173 9.27 4.87 27.72
CA SER A 173 10.00 5.87 26.92
C SER A 173 11.48 5.55 26.72
N THR A 174 12.07 4.65 27.52
CA THR A 174 13.47 4.25 27.39
C THR A 174 13.70 3.21 26.31
N VAL A 175 12.63 2.53 25.86
CA VAL A 175 12.69 1.45 24.89
C VAL A 175 12.29 1.94 23.50
N GLY A 176 13.28 2.11 22.62
CA GLY A 176 13.05 2.43 21.20
C GLY A 176 12.87 1.21 20.29
N LEU A 177 13.54 0.10 20.62
CA LEU A 177 13.56 -1.13 19.81
C LEU A 177 13.06 -2.32 20.63
N ILE A 178 12.11 -3.06 20.08
CA ILE A 178 11.47 -4.23 20.72
C ILE A 178 11.62 -5.43 19.80
N GLY A 179 12.03 -6.57 20.35
CA GLY A 179 12.20 -7.82 19.61
C GLY A 179 11.16 -8.87 20.01
N VAL A 180 10.57 -9.56 19.04
CA VAL A 180 9.70 -10.71 19.25
C VAL A 180 10.27 -11.90 18.50
N TYR A 181 10.59 -13.00 19.20
CA TYR A 181 11.15 -14.19 18.58
C TYR A 181 10.41 -15.48 18.96
N GLY A 182 10.62 -16.52 18.15
CA GLY A 182 10.05 -17.85 18.39
C GLY A 182 10.02 -18.69 17.12
N PRO A 183 9.74 -20.00 17.21
CA PRO A 183 9.74 -20.92 16.07
C PRO A 183 8.80 -20.49 14.93
N GLY A 184 9.01 -21.02 13.73
CA GLY A 184 8.07 -20.82 12.61
C GLY A 184 6.67 -21.33 12.96
N GLY A 185 5.61 -20.68 12.45
CA GLY A 185 4.24 -21.18 12.62
C GLY A 185 3.61 -20.99 14.00
N VAL A 186 4.32 -20.44 14.99
CA VAL A 186 3.77 -20.18 16.34
C VAL A 186 2.84 -18.97 16.42
N GLY A 187 2.64 -18.21 15.34
CA GLY A 187 1.71 -17.07 15.33
C GLY A 187 2.29 -15.76 15.92
N LYS A 188 3.60 -15.51 15.74
CA LYS A 188 4.25 -14.24 16.13
C LYS A 188 3.62 -13.03 15.43
N THR A 189 3.54 -13.09 14.10
CA THR A 189 2.90 -12.08 13.27
C THR A 189 1.45 -11.83 13.70
N THR A 190 0.69 -12.88 13.99
CA THR A 190 -0.69 -12.79 14.46
C THR A 190 -0.80 -12.08 15.80
N LEU A 191 0.10 -12.36 16.75
CA LEU A 191 0.16 -11.68 18.05
C LEU A 191 0.53 -10.20 17.89
N VAL A 192 1.51 -9.89 17.04
CA VAL A 192 1.95 -8.51 16.83
C VAL A 192 0.90 -7.67 16.09
N LYS A 193 0.17 -8.25 15.13
CA LYS A 193 -0.99 -7.58 14.50
C LYS A 193 -2.06 -7.23 15.54
N GLU A 194 -2.34 -8.11 16.49
CA GLU A 194 -3.26 -7.81 17.59
C GLU A 194 -2.72 -6.72 18.53
N ILE A 195 -1.42 -6.72 18.81
CA ILE A 195 -0.75 -5.67 19.58
C ILE A 195 -0.87 -4.32 18.87
N ALA A 196 -0.58 -4.28 17.57
CA ALA A 196 -0.69 -3.09 16.74
C ALA A 196 -2.12 -2.51 16.76
N LYS A 197 -3.12 -3.40 16.60
CA LYS A 197 -4.54 -3.03 16.70
C LYS A 197 -4.87 -2.41 18.06
N LYS A 198 -4.50 -3.06 19.17
CA LYS A 198 -4.75 -2.52 20.53
C LYS A 198 -3.98 -1.23 20.81
N ALA A 199 -2.75 -1.10 20.29
CA ALA A 199 -1.95 0.12 20.44
C ALA A 199 -2.62 1.32 19.75
N ARG A 200 -3.25 1.08 18.60
CA ARG A 200 -4.04 2.07 17.85
C ARG A 200 -5.35 2.42 18.57
N GLU A 201 -6.08 1.42 19.07
CA GLU A 201 -7.30 1.64 19.88
C GLU A 201 -7.01 2.48 21.14
N LYS A 202 -5.86 2.23 21.78
CA LYS A 202 -5.37 3.02 22.92
C LYS A 202 -4.71 4.35 22.52
N LYS A 203 -4.66 4.67 21.22
CA LYS A 203 -4.03 5.87 20.65
C LYS A 203 -2.60 6.11 21.15
N LEU A 204 -1.84 5.03 21.36
CA LEU A 204 -0.42 5.13 21.77
C LEU A 204 0.44 5.71 20.64
N PHE A 205 0.08 5.37 19.40
CA PHE A 205 0.74 5.83 18.19
C PHE A 205 -0.30 6.45 17.26
N LYS A 206 0.04 7.60 16.66
CA LYS A 206 -0.77 8.22 15.61
C LYS A 206 -0.73 7.38 14.33
N ILE A 207 0.44 6.81 14.02
CA ILE A 207 0.68 6.02 12.81
C ILE A 207 1.25 4.66 13.21
N VAL A 208 0.75 3.59 12.58
CA VAL A 208 1.30 2.24 12.71
C VAL A 208 1.60 1.69 11.32
N ILE A 209 2.86 1.33 11.10
CA ILE A 209 3.40 0.84 9.83
C ILE A 209 3.78 -0.62 10.03
N ILE A 210 3.47 -1.46 9.07
CA ILE A 210 3.94 -2.86 9.02
C ILE A 210 4.54 -3.14 7.65
N ALA A 211 5.75 -3.70 7.64
CA ALA A 211 6.46 -4.06 6.42
C ALA A 211 6.97 -5.50 6.51
N ASN A 212 6.83 -6.25 5.42
CA ASN A 212 7.33 -7.62 5.32
C ASN A 212 8.79 -7.64 4.89
N ILE A 213 9.64 -8.36 5.61
CA ILE A 213 11.05 -8.54 5.27
C ILE A 213 11.24 -9.96 4.72
N THR A 214 11.76 -10.04 3.49
CA THR A 214 12.12 -11.32 2.88
C THR A 214 13.56 -11.69 3.24
N GLY A 215 13.93 -12.97 3.06
CA GLY A 215 15.31 -13.42 3.30
C GLY A 215 16.38 -12.71 2.45
N ASN A 216 15.99 -12.13 1.31
CA ASN A 216 16.80 -11.18 0.55
C ASN A 216 16.03 -9.86 0.41
N PRO A 217 16.22 -8.91 1.34
CA PRO A 217 15.41 -7.69 1.43
C PRO A 217 15.52 -6.82 0.16
N ASP A 218 14.38 -6.55 -0.48
CA ASP A 218 14.27 -5.52 -1.50
C ASP A 218 13.95 -4.18 -0.82
N PHE A 219 14.97 -3.35 -0.64
CA PHE A 219 14.84 -2.04 0.01
C PHE A 219 13.82 -1.14 -0.70
N LYS A 220 13.71 -1.22 -2.03
CA LYS A 220 12.76 -0.40 -2.79
C LYS A 220 11.33 -0.80 -2.45
N ASN A 221 11.04 -2.11 -2.46
CA ASN A 221 9.72 -2.64 -2.10
C ASN A 221 9.36 -2.33 -0.64
N ILE A 222 10.32 -2.43 0.29
CA ILE A 222 10.09 -2.11 1.72
C ILE A 222 9.80 -0.61 1.88
N GLN A 223 10.56 0.27 1.22
CA GLN A 223 10.29 1.70 1.21
C GLN A 223 8.91 2.03 0.63
N GLU A 224 8.47 1.34 -0.42
CA GLU A 224 7.12 1.47 -0.98
C GLU A 224 6.03 1.09 0.02
N GLN A 225 6.21 -0.01 0.76
CA GLN A 225 5.28 -0.41 1.82
C GLN A 225 5.20 0.64 2.94
N ILE A 226 6.34 1.16 3.38
CA ILE A 226 6.43 2.20 4.42
C ILE A 226 5.76 3.50 3.93
N ALA A 227 6.12 3.97 2.73
CA ALA A 227 5.60 5.20 2.16
C ALA A 227 4.09 5.13 1.92
N GLY A 228 3.61 3.98 1.42
CA GLY A 228 2.18 3.74 1.25
C GLY A 228 1.41 3.94 2.55
N MET A 229 1.88 3.38 3.67
CA MET A 229 1.25 3.55 4.99
C MET A 229 1.43 4.96 5.59
N LEU A 230 2.43 5.72 5.14
CA LEU A 230 2.61 7.13 5.47
C LEU A 230 1.76 8.07 4.59
N GLY A 231 1.01 7.54 3.62
CA GLY A 231 0.22 8.33 2.66
C GLY A 231 1.10 9.06 1.64
N MET A 232 2.24 8.48 1.25
CA MET A 232 3.22 9.06 0.35
C MET A 232 3.38 8.24 -0.94
N LYS A 233 3.59 8.92 -2.06
CA LYS A 233 4.01 8.30 -3.34
C LYS A 233 5.48 8.62 -3.60
N LEU A 234 6.25 7.60 -3.98
CA LEU A 234 7.71 7.67 -4.22
C LEU A 234 8.08 7.39 -5.69
N GLU A 235 7.14 7.59 -6.61
CA GLU A 235 7.32 7.27 -8.04
C GLU A 235 8.32 8.23 -8.71
N GLY A 236 9.23 7.67 -9.53
CA GLY A 236 10.23 8.45 -10.28
C GLY A 236 11.40 8.97 -9.44
N GLU A 237 11.45 8.68 -8.14
CA GLU A 237 12.49 9.17 -7.25
C GLU A 237 13.74 8.28 -7.23
N SER A 238 14.90 8.91 -7.06
CA SER A 238 16.16 8.20 -6.78
C SER A 238 16.11 7.54 -5.38
N GLU A 239 16.91 6.49 -5.17
CA GLU A 239 16.97 5.79 -3.87
C GLU A 239 17.27 6.75 -2.70
N ILE A 240 18.14 7.74 -2.91
CA ILE A 240 18.51 8.74 -1.91
C ILE A 240 17.31 9.63 -1.58
N ALA A 241 16.60 10.13 -2.61
CA ALA A 241 15.42 10.96 -2.41
C ALA A 241 14.31 10.22 -1.64
N ARG A 242 14.11 8.93 -1.93
CA ARG A 242 13.15 8.08 -1.21
C ARG A 242 13.48 7.98 0.27
N VAL A 243 14.75 7.70 0.60
CA VAL A 243 15.26 7.62 1.97
C VAL A 243 15.03 8.94 2.71
N ASP A 244 15.42 10.06 2.10
CA ASP A 244 15.34 11.38 2.74
C ASP A 244 13.89 11.80 3.00
N ARG A 245 12.98 11.54 2.06
CA ARG A 245 11.55 11.83 2.23
C ARG A 245 10.93 10.99 3.35
N ILE A 246 11.21 9.68 3.39
CA ILE A 246 10.75 8.80 4.48
C ILE A 246 11.30 9.30 5.82
N ARG A 247 12.61 9.58 5.90
CA ARG A 247 13.26 10.05 7.13
C ARG A 247 12.67 11.37 7.61
N LYS A 248 12.47 12.34 6.72
CA LYS A 248 11.86 13.64 7.05
C LYS A 248 10.43 13.46 7.58
N ARG A 249 9.66 12.54 6.99
CA ARG A 249 8.29 12.24 7.42
C ARG A 249 8.25 11.60 8.80
N LEU A 250 9.15 10.66 9.08
CA LEU A 250 9.25 9.93 10.36
C LEU A 250 9.81 10.80 11.51
N LYS A 251 10.66 11.79 11.20
CA LYS A 251 11.17 12.77 12.18
C LYS A 251 10.13 13.79 12.64
N ASN A 252 8.91 13.80 12.09
CA ASN A 252 7.88 14.75 12.50
C ASN A 252 7.39 14.46 13.93
N GLU A 253 7.82 15.29 14.89
CA GLU A 253 7.53 15.16 16.33
C GLU A 253 6.04 15.19 16.71
N LYS A 254 5.17 15.60 15.78
CA LYS A 254 3.71 15.59 15.97
C LYS A 254 3.11 14.19 15.74
N GLU A 255 3.90 13.21 15.29
CA GLU A 255 3.39 11.91 14.86
C GLU A 255 4.16 10.75 15.48
N SER A 256 3.69 10.30 16.65
CA SER A 256 4.17 9.06 17.24
C SER A 256 3.91 7.90 16.27
N THR A 257 4.99 7.25 15.83
CA THR A 257 4.93 6.19 14.81
C THR A 257 5.45 4.88 15.38
N LEU A 258 4.69 3.79 15.20
CA LEU A 258 5.14 2.42 15.45
C LEU A 258 5.46 1.74 14.11
N ILE A 259 6.70 1.30 13.93
CA ILE A 259 7.15 0.56 12.75
C ILE A 259 7.31 -0.91 13.12
N ILE A 260 6.62 -1.80 12.41
CA ILE A 260 6.70 -3.25 12.60
C ILE A 260 7.41 -3.84 11.39
N LEU A 261 8.52 -4.51 11.62
CA LEU A 261 9.27 -5.22 10.59
C LEU A 261 9.09 -6.73 10.80
N ASP A 262 8.32 -7.35 9.91
CA ASP A 262 7.85 -8.73 10.01
C ASP A 262 8.84 -9.70 9.34
N ASP A 263 9.03 -10.87 9.96
CA ASP A 263 9.89 -11.97 9.50
C ASP A 263 11.34 -11.61 9.14
N LEU A 264 12.07 -10.98 10.07
CA LEU A 264 13.48 -10.64 9.93
C LEU A 264 14.40 -11.89 9.93
N TRP A 265 15.19 -12.05 8.86
CA TRP A 265 16.11 -13.18 8.67
C TRP A 265 17.58 -12.86 9.00
N ALA A 266 18.00 -11.62 8.79
CA ALA A 266 19.36 -11.13 8.97
C ALA A 266 19.36 -9.63 9.23
N ARG A 267 20.55 -9.04 9.44
CA ARG A 267 20.75 -7.60 9.66
C ARG A 267 20.08 -6.78 8.56
N LEU A 268 19.29 -5.79 9.00
CA LEU A 268 18.61 -4.85 8.13
C LEU A 268 19.08 -3.43 8.42
N ASP A 269 19.50 -2.73 7.38
CA ASP A 269 20.02 -1.37 7.51
C ASP A 269 18.88 -0.34 7.51
N PHE A 270 18.57 0.22 8.69
CA PHE A 270 17.55 1.24 8.86
C PHE A 270 17.86 2.53 8.11
N ASN A 271 19.14 2.88 7.91
CA ASN A 271 19.51 4.08 7.16
C ASN A 271 19.12 3.97 5.69
N LYS A 272 19.29 2.79 5.09
CA LYS A 272 18.82 2.52 3.72
C LYS A 272 17.30 2.52 3.59
N LEU A 273 16.58 2.36 4.69
CA LEU A 273 15.11 2.47 4.71
C LEU A 273 14.62 3.88 5.02
N GLY A 274 15.51 4.80 5.44
CA GLY A 274 15.12 6.12 5.93
C GLY A 274 14.48 6.10 7.32
N ILE A 275 14.64 5.00 8.08
CA ILE A 275 14.13 4.91 9.45
C ILE A 275 15.16 5.57 10.38
N PRO A 276 14.82 6.64 11.10
CA PRO A 276 15.75 7.29 12.03
C PRO A 276 16.04 6.35 13.20
N CYS A 277 17.32 6.09 13.45
CA CYS A 277 17.78 5.40 14.66
C CYS A 277 18.32 6.43 15.66
N ASN A 278 18.30 6.11 16.96
CA ASN A 278 18.63 7.06 18.04
C ASN A 278 20.02 7.72 17.92
N ASP A 279 20.94 7.16 17.13
CA ASP A 279 22.28 7.70 16.90
C ASP A 279 22.29 8.95 16.00
N ASP A 280 21.25 9.15 15.18
CA ASP A 280 21.16 10.28 14.24
C ASP A 280 20.92 11.63 14.93
N ALA A 281 20.47 11.63 16.19
CA ALA A 281 20.23 12.85 16.95
C ALA A 281 21.54 13.58 17.34
N SER A 282 22.66 12.85 17.37
CA SER A 282 23.96 13.41 17.75
C SER A 282 24.72 14.09 16.61
N GLN A 283 24.39 13.76 15.35
CA GLN A 283 25.13 14.27 14.18
C GLN A 283 24.51 15.53 13.57
N GLN A 284 23.27 15.87 13.92
CA GLN A 284 22.57 17.03 13.35
C GLN A 284 22.93 18.34 14.06
N GLU A 285 23.23 18.29 15.37
CA GLU A 285 23.70 19.47 16.12
C GLU A 285 25.10 19.94 15.68
N VAL A 286 25.89 19.10 15.00
CA VAL A 286 27.19 19.48 14.44
C VAL A 286 27.04 20.18 13.07
N ASN A 287 25.99 19.85 12.31
CA ASN A 287 25.77 20.43 10.99
C ASN A 287 25.05 21.78 11.05
N ASP A 288 24.18 21.99 12.05
CA ASP A 288 23.49 23.27 12.28
C ASP A 288 24.41 24.35 12.88
N MET A 289 25.65 24.00 13.24
CA MET A 289 26.71 24.94 13.66
C MET A 289 27.65 25.35 12.51
N SER A 290 27.50 24.78 11.32
CA SER A 290 28.34 25.12 10.16
C SER A 290 27.79 26.27 9.30
N ASP A 291 26.64 26.87 9.68
CA ASP A 291 25.96 27.91 8.91
C ASP A 291 26.21 29.35 9.40
N PHE A 292 27.24 29.56 10.24
CA PHE A 292 27.76 30.90 10.57
C PHE A 292 29.28 30.93 10.47
N GLY A 293 29.81 31.50 9.39
CA GLY A 293 31.21 31.94 9.35
C GLY A 293 31.90 31.83 8.00
N SER A 294 31.43 32.57 6.99
CA SER A 294 32.33 33.04 5.94
C SER A 294 32.58 34.53 6.16
N ASN A 295 33.86 34.88 6.29
CA ASN A 295 34.45 36.22 6.36
C ASN A 295 34.42 36.90 7.74
N ASN A 296 35.55 36.87 8.45
CA ASN A 296 36.43 38.03 8.67
C ASN A 296 37.59 37.69 9.63
N ASP A 297 38.69 38.43 9.46
CA ASP A 297 40.04 38.26 10.03
C ASP A 297 40.15 37.89 11.53
N PRO A 298 41.13 37.06 11.93
CA PRO A 298 41.44 36.80 13.32
C PRO A 298 42.41 37.85 13.85
N SER A 299 41.90 39.03 14.19
CA SER A 299 42.61 39.91 15.12
C SER A 299 41.60 40.75 15.88
N ASP A 300 41.67 40.62 17.21
CA ASP A 300 41.18 41.53 18.23
C ASP A 300 40.04 40.98 19.12
N PHE A 301 40.13 41.37 20.39
CA PHE A 301 39.23 41.13 21.53
C PHE A 301 39.45 39.86 22.37
N GLY A 302 40.30 40.02 23.39
CA GLY A 302 40.39 39.12 24.53
C GLY A 302 39.35 39.43 25.62
N TYR A 303 38.85 38.37 26.27
CA TYR A 303 38.33 38.37 27.64
C TYR A 303 38.55 37.01 28.32
N ASN A 304 38.63 37.03 29.65
CA ASN A 304 39.20 36.01 30.53
C ASN A 304 38.36 34.72 30.71
N LYS A 305 39.05 33.60 30.80
CA LYS A 305 38.55 32.21 30.80
C LYS A 305 38.07 31.68 32.17
N THR A 306 37.67 32.53 33.11
CA THR A 306 37.46 32.09 34.51
C THR A 306 36.07 32.33 35.11
N GLU A 307 35.16 33.04 34.45
CA GLU A 307 33.82 33.31 35.03
C GLU A 307 32.63 32.57 34.37
N ILE A 308 32.86 31.73 33.34
CA ILE A 308 31.79 30.93 32.69
C ILE A 308 31.58 29.55 33.38
N LYS A 309 32.38 29.21 34.40
CA LYS A 309 32.42 27.84 34.95
C LYS A 309 31.48 27.52 36.11
N GLU A 310 30.70 28.48 36.62
CA GLU A 310 29.81 28.26 37.78
C GLU A 310 28.30 28.33 37.48
N LEU A 311 27.90 28.74 36.27
CA LEU A 311 26.48 28.74 35.84
C LEU A 311 26.03 27.44 35.12
N SER A 312 26.85 26.37 35.09
CA SER A 312 26.67 25.28 34.11
C SER A 312 26.38 23.88 34.66
N LYS A 313 25.82 23.72 35.87
CA LYS A 313 25.39 22.38 36.34
C LYS A 313 23.96 22.32 36.85
N VAL A 314 23.56 23.27 37.71
CA VAL A 314 22.23 23.24 38.33
C VAL A 314 21.12 23.50 37.31
N ASP A 315 21.31 24.45 36.40
CA ASP A 315 20.32 24.75 35.34
C ASP A 315 20.34 23.71 34.21
N LEU A 316 21.47 23.06 33.96
CA LEU A 316 21.57 21.97 32.98
C LEU A 316 20.82 20.72 33.45
N ASP A 317 20.89 20.40 34.74
CA ASP A 317 20.17 19.26 35.32
C ASP A 317 18.67 19.55 35.48
N LYS A 318 18.30 20.81 35.70
CA LYS A 318 16.90 21.26 35.75
C LYS A 318 16.27 21.30 34.35
N MET A 319 16.97 21.80 33.34
CA MET A 319 16.57 21.72 31.93
C MET A 319 16.52 20.27 31.41
N LYS A 320 17.43 19.39 31.85
CA LYS A 320 17.36 17.95 31.54
C LYS A 320 16.14 17.29 32.19
N LYS A 321 15.81 17.62 33.44
CA LYS A 321 14.61 17.10 34.13
C LYS A 321 13.30 17.61 33.52
N GLU A 322 13.24 18.87 33.08
CA GLU A 322 12.06 19.41 32.38
C GLU A 322 11.96 18.95 30.92
N LYS A 323 13.08 18.64 30.24
CA LYS A 323 13.05 17.96 28.92
C LYS A 323 12.66 16.48 29.02
N LEU A 324 12.99 15.79 30.11
CA LEU A 324 12.63 14.38 30.30
C LEU A 324 11.11 14.16 30.48
N SER A 325 10.34 15.19 30.88
CA SER A 325 8.89 15.03 31.10
C SER A 325 8.04 15.07 29.83
N ASN A 326 8.62 15.40 28.66
CA ASN A 326 7.92 15.47 27.38
C ASN A 326 8.29 14.35 26.38
N ASP A 327 9.10 13.37 26.77
CA ASP A 327 9.72 12.39 25.85
C ASP A 327 8.82 11.19 25.47
N TYR A 328 7.51 11.25 25.71
CA TYR A 328 6.55 10.21 25.28
C TYR A 328 6.28 10.18 23.76
N ARG A 329 7.11 10.85 22.93
CA ARG A 329 6.87 11.04 21.49
C ARG A 329 7.98 10.51 20.57
N ARG A 330 8.78 9.55 21.00
CA ARG A 330 9.73 8.88 20.09
C ARG A 330 9.04 7.71 19.39
N GLY A 331 9.19 7.64 18.07
CA GLY A 331 8.74 6.49 17.30
C GLY A 331 9.39 5.19 17.82
N LYS A 332 8.69 4.06 17.68
CA LYS A 332 9.15 2.76 18.14
C LYS A 332 9.26 1.78 16.99
N ILE A 333 10.22 0.87 17.10
CA ILE A 333 10.43 -0.19 16.11
C ILE A 333 10.22 -1.54 16.80
N LEU A 334 9.36 -2.37 16.23
CA LEU A 334 9.10 -3.73 16.67
C LEU A 334 9.55 -4.71 15.59
N LEU A 335 10.51 -5.56 15.94
CA LEU A 335 11.10 -6.55 15.05
C LEU A 335 10.55 -7.94 15.37
N ILE A 336 10.17 -8.70 14.33
CA ILE A 336 9.75 -10.10 14.47
C ILE A 336 10.81 -10.96 13.81
N SER A 337 11.34 -11.98 14.51
CA SER A 337 12.27 -12.94 13.91
C SER A 337 12.01 -14.37 14.38
N ARG A 338 12.57 -15.35 13.67
CA ARG A 338 12.62 -16.74 14.14
C ARG A 338 13.78 -16.98 15.10
N ASN A 339 14.88 -16.25 14.89
CA ASN A 339 16.12 -16.44 15.62
C ASN A 339 16.35 -15.29 16.59
N LYS A 340 16.51 -15.62 17.88
CA LYS A 340 16.85 -14.66 18.93
C LYS A 340 18.18 -13.94 18.63
N GLN A 341 19.14 -14.64 18.03
CA GLN A 341 20.49 -14.10 17.77
C GLN A 341 20.46 -12.95 16.76
N VAL A 342 19.60 -13.00 15.74
CA VAL A 342 19.43 -11.90 14.78
C VAL A 342 18.99 -10.64 15.52
N LEU A 343 18.06 -10.76 16.47
CA LEU A 343 17.61 -9.62 17.27
C LEU A 343 18.69 -9.10 18.22
N CYS A 344 19.41 -9.97 18.92
CA CYS A 344 20.39 -9.54 19.92
C CYS A 344 21.70 -9.03 19.30
N ASN A 345 22.23 -9.76 18.31
CA ASN A 345 23.61 -9.59 17.84
C ASN A 345 23.69 -8.76 16.55
N GLU A 346 22.65 -8.80 15.71
CA GLU A 346 22.68 -8.11 14.41
C GLU A 346 21.90 -6.79 14.42
N MET A 347 20.84 -6.73 15.23
CA MET A 347 19.97 -5.55 15.37
C MET A 347 20.13 -4.83 16.72
N ASP A 348 21.02 -5.31 17.59
CA ASP A 348 21.35 -4.70 18.89
C ASP A 348 20.13 -4.43 19.80
N VAL A 349 19.11 -5.29 19.75
CA VAL A 349 17.94 -5.18 20.62
C VAL A 349 18.35 -5.47 22.07
N GLN A 350 18.00 -4.56 22.99
CA GLN A 350 18.25 -4.76 24.41
C GLN A 350 17.59 -6.04 24.94
N GLN A 351 18.33 -6.83 25.72
CA GLN A 351 17.86 -8.14 26.20
C GLN A 351 16.57 -8.07 27.04
N SER A 352 16.32 -6.96 27.74
CA SER A 352 15.10 -6.67 28.51
C SER A 352 13.87 -6.39 27.64
N SER A 353 14.08 -6.10 26.36
CA SER A 353 13.06 -5.72 25.38
C SER A 353 12.84 -6.81 24.32
N ILE A 354 13.31 -8.03 24.59
CA ILE A 354 13.14 -9.21 23.73
C ILE A 354 12.16 -10.18 24.36
N PHE A 355 11.10 -10.52 23.63
CA PHE A 355 10.01 -11.37 24.07
C PHE A 355 9.93 -12.65 23.24
N SER A 356 9.81 -13.79 23.92
CA SER A 356 9.63 -15.08 23.27
C SER A 356 8.16 -15.43 23.11
N VAL A 357 7.78 -15.94 21.94
CA VAL A 357 6.47 -16.55 21.69
C VAL A 357 6.67 -18.05 21.58
N GLY A 358 6.19 -18.77 22.59
CA GLY A 358 6.23 -20.23 22.64
C GLY A 358 5.08 -20.93 21.91
N VAL A 359 5.14 -22.26 21.88
CA VAL A 359 4.04 -23.13 21.46
C VAL A 359 2.87 -23.04 22.47
N LEU A 360 1.68 -23.45 22.03
CA LEU A 360 0.49 -23.53 22.88
C LEU A 360 0.57 -24.75 23.80
N ASP A 361 -0.02 -24.66 24.98
CA ASP A 361 -0.21 -25.85 25.81
C ASP A 361 -1.30 -26.77 25.23
N GLU A 362 -1.44 -27.99 25.75
CA GLU A 362 -2.41 -28.97 25.23
C GLU A 362 -3.85 -28.45 25.28
N LYS A 363 -4.22 -27.71 26.34
CA LYS A 363 -5.60 -27.19 26.52
C LYS A 363 -5.87 -26.03 25.56
N GLU A 364 -4.91 -25.12 25.40
CA GLU A 364 -4.95 -24.03 24.42
C GLU A 364 -5.03 -24.59 22.99
N SER A 365 -4.27 -25.66 22.71
CA SER A 365 -4.25 -26.35 21.41
C SER A 365 -5.60 -27.01 21.07
N GLU A 366 -6.19 -27.73 22.02
CA GLU A 366 -7.52 -28.33 21.87
C GLU A 366 -8.59 -27.26 21.65
N THR A 367 -8.53 -26.17 22.42
CA THR A 367 -9.45 -25.04 22.31
C THR A 367 -9.35 -24.39 20.93
N LEU A 368 -8.12 -24.19 20.41
CA LEU A 368 -7.90 -23.66 19.07
C LEU A 368 -8.53 -24.56 18.00
N LEU A 369 -8.27 -25.86 18.05
CA LEU A 369 -8.78 -26.83 17.08
C LEU A 369 -10.31 -26.84 17.05
N LYS A 370 -10.95 -26.95 18.22
CA LYS A 370 -12.42 -26.95 18.32
C LYS A 370 -13.02 -25.69 17.73
N LYS A 371 -12.39 -24.53 17.96
CA LYS A 371 -12.85 -23.26 17.39
C LYS A 371 -12.71 -23.20 15.87
N VAL A 372 -11.58 -23.64 15.32
CA VAL A 372 -11.34 -23.64 13.86
C VAL A 372 -12.36 -24.51 13.13
N VAL A 373 -12.65 -25.70 13.68
CA VAL A 373 -13.62 -26.64 13.09
C VAL A 373 -15.05 -26.14 13.33
N GLY A 374 -15.31 -25.44 14.42
CA GLY A 374 -16.64 -24.96 14.80
C GLY A 374 -17.47 -26.01 15.55
N VAL A 375 -16.82 -26.98 16.18
CA VAL A 375 -17.49 -28.07 16.91
C VAL A 375 -17.60 -27.71 18.39
N LYS A 376 -18.82 -27.83 18.94
CA LYS A 376 -19.12 -27.68 20.37
C LYS A 376 -19.57 -29.00 21.03
N ASN A 377 -19.69 -30.07 20.25
CA ASN A 377 -20.26 -31.33 20.68
C ASN A 377 -19.18 -32.22 21.29
N SER A 378 -19.53 -32.93 22.37
CA SER A 378 -18.63 -33.82 23.09
C SER A 378 -18.18 -35.06 22.30
N GLU A 379 -18.87 -35.37 21.19
CA GLU A 379 -18.58 -36.53 20.33
C GLU A 379 -17.17 -36.46 19.71
N PHE A 380 -16.68 -35.27 19.40
CA PHE A 380 -15.36 -35.07 18.77
C PHE A 380 -14.24 -34.79 19.80
N ASP A 381 -14.56 -34.68 21.09
CA ASP A 381 -13.62 -34.25 22.13
C ASP A 381 -12.42 -35.20 22.25
N LYS A 382 -12.67 -36.51 22.17
CA LYS A 382 -11.60 -37.52 22.24
C LYS A 382 -10.60 -37.35 21.09
N ASN A 383 -11.11 -37.18 19.87
CA ASN A 383 -10.28 -37.06 18.67
C ASN A 383 -9.58 -35.68 18.63
N ALA A 384 -10.25 -34.62 19.09
CA ALA A 384 -9.67 -33.29 19.21
C ALA A 384 -8.52 -33.26 20.23
N THR A 385 -8.69 -33.92 21.39
CA THR A 385 -7.64 -34.06 22.40
C THR A 385 -6.44 -34.83 21.84
N GLU A 386 -6.70 -35.90 21.08
CA GLU A 386 -5.64 -36.69 20.45
C GLU A 386 -4.85 -35.85 19.45
N ILE A 387 -5.51 -35.18 18.50
CA ILE A 387 -4.86 -34.30 17.52
C ILE A 387 -4.09 -33.17 18.20
N ALA A 388 -4.64 -32.57 19.26
CA ALA A 388 -4.00 -31.49 20.01
C ALA A 388 -2.66 -31.93 20.61
N LYS A 389 -2.58 -33.15 21.17
CA LYS A 389 -1.35 -33.71 21.72
C LYS A 389 -0.27 -33.92 20.65
N TRP A 390 -0.64 -34.45 19.50
CA TRP A 390 0.30 -34.68 18.40
C TRP A 390 0.81 -33.38 17.76
N SER A 391 0.05 -32.29 17.88
CA SER A 391 0.43 -30.99 17.32
C SER A 391 1.65 -30.31 17.94
N ALA A 392 2.14 -30.83 19.09
CA ALA A 392 3.19 -30.21 19.89
C ALA A 392 2.95 -28.70 20.18
N GLY A 393 1.68 -28.27 20.14
CA GLY A 393 1.29 -26.89 20.39
C GLY A 393 1.51 -25.92 19.23
N PHE A 394 1.77 -26.38 18.00
CA PHE A 394 1.96 -25.51 16.84
C PHE A 394 0.61 -25.06 16.24
N PRO A 395 0.26 -23.76 16.32
CA PRO A 395 -0.99 -23.24 15.76
C PRO A 395 -1.15 -23.50 14.26
N ILE A 396 -0.06 -23.38 13.48
CA ILE A 396 -0.14 -23.59 12.02
C ILE A 396 -0.61 -25.01 11.67
N ALA A 397 -0.14 -26.03 12.41
CA ALA A 397 -0.53 -27.42 12.19
C ALA A 397 -2.01 -27.64 12.57
N LEU A 398 -2.41 -27.10 13.72
CA LEU A 398 -3.79 -27.18 14.23
C LEU A 398 -4.79 -26.48 13.31
N VAL A 399 -4.44 -25.30 12.79
CA VAL A 399 -5.30 -24.55 11.89
C VAL A 399 -5.40 -25.25 10.54
N SER A 400 -4.29 -25.76 9.98
CA SER A 400 -4.31 -26.53 8.72
C SER A 400 -5.21 -27.77 8.83
N ILE A 401 -4.96 -28.64 9.82
CA ILE A 401 -5.77 -29.85 10.02
C ILE A 401 -7.22 -29.53 10.38
N GLY A 402 -7.44 -28.50 11.20
CA GLY A 402 -8.76 -28.06 11.61
C GLY A 402 -9.62 -27.56 10.44
N ARG A 403 -9.02 -26.84 9.48
CA ARG A 403 -9.75 -26.41 8.27
C ARG A 403 -10.05 -27.58 7.33
N THR A 404 -9.17 -28.56 7.23
CA THR A 404 -9.42 -29.80 6.48
C THR A 404 -10.56 -30.63 7.09
N LEU A 405 -10.64 -30.67 8.42
CA LEU A 405 -11.65 -31.41 9.18
C LEU A 405 -12.99 -30.66 9.35
N LYS A 406 -13.05 -29.39 8.94
CA LYS A 406 -14.25 -28.56 9.04
C LYS A 406 -15.40 -29.18 8.24
N ASN A 407 -16.56 -29.31 8.87
CA ASN A 407 -17.77 -29.92 8.29
C ASN A 407 -17.60 -31.38 7.84
N LYS A 408 -16.61 -32.11 8.37
CA LYS A 408 -16.42 -33.55 8.09
C LYS A 408 -17.10 -34.43 9.15
N SER A 409 -17.39 -35.67 8.78
CA SER A 409 -18.04 -36.64 9.68
C SER A 409 -17.06 -37.21 10.71
N LEU A 410 -17.59 -37.78 11.81
CA LEU A 410 -16.78 -38.44 12.84
C LEU A 410 -15.85 -39.53 12.25
N SER A 411 -16.34 -40.30 11.27
CA SER A 411 -15.53 -41.32 10.59
C SER A 411 -14.26 -40.76 9.93
N THR A 412 -14.33 -39.55 9.37
CA THR A 412 -13.16 -38.87 8.78
C THR A 412 -12.17 -38.45 9.86
N TRP A 413 -12.65 -38.00 11.02
CA TRP A 413 -11.80 -37.67 12.17
C TRP A 413 -11.06 -38.90 12.70
N GLU A 414 -11.77 -40.03 12.81
CA GLU A 414 -11.19 -41.30 13.25
C GLU A 414 -10.12 -41.80 12.27
N ASP A 415 -10.38 -41.74 10.97
CA ASP A 415 -9.40 -42.11 9.94
C ASP A 415 -8.14 -41.24 10.04
N VAL A 416 -8.28 -39.91 10.17
CA VAL A 416 -7.13 -39.02 10.36
C VAL A 416 -6.34 -39.38 11.64
N CYS A 417 -7.02 -39.66 12.75
CA CYS A 417 -6.34 -40.10 13.98
C CYS A 417 -5.61 -41.44 13.78
N GLN A 418 -6.17 -42.37 12.99
CA GLN A 418 -5.49 -43.61 12.63
C GLN A 418 -4.28 -43.38 11.74
N GLN A 419 -4.36 -42.47 10.76
CA GLN A 419 -3.23 -42.10 9.92
C GLN A 419 -2.09 -41.51 10.75
N ILE A 420 -2.41 -40.62 11.69
CA ILE A 420 -1.45 -40.05 12.65
C ILE A 420 -0.76 -41.16 13.46
N LYS A 421 -1.51 -42.14 13.99
CA LYS A 421 -0.95 -43.28 14.75
C LYS A 421 -0.04 -44.19 13.94
N ARG A 422 -0.30 -44.33 12.63
CA ARG A 422 0.53 -45.13 11.72
C ARG A 422 1.85 -44.43 11.38
N GLN A 423 1.91 -43.11 11.52
CA GLN A 423 3.12 -42.34 11.28
C GLN A 423 3.96 -42.26 12.55
N ASN A 424 5.20 -42.77 12.49
CA ASN A 424 6.17 -42.54 13.55
C ASN A 424 6.87 -41.21 13.30
N PHE A 425 6.38 -40.13 13.90
CA PHE A 425 7.04 -38.83 13.85
C PHE A 425 8.34 -38.88 14.66
N THR A 426 9.48 -38.94 13.98
CA THR A 426 10.81 -38.93 14.61
C THR A 426 11.35 -37.51 14.82
N SER A 427 10.79 -36.52 14.13
CA SER A 427 11.16 -35.12 14.23
C SER A 427 10.06 -34.28 14.90
N GLU A 428 10.48 -33.25 15.62
CA GLU A 428 9.61 -32.25 16.28
C GLU A 428 8.66 -31.54 15.28
N TRP A 429 9.06 -31.49 14.00
CA TRP A 429 8.30 -30.89 12.90
C TRP A 429 7.47 -31.88 12.09
N GLY A 430 7.64 -33.19 12.31
CA GLY A 430 7.03 -34.22 11.47
C GLY A 430 5.50 -34.16 11.43
N PHE A 431 4.87 -33.80 12.55
CA PHE A 431 3.42 -33.58 12.59
C PHE A 431 2.99 -32.35 11.80
N THR A 432 3.77 -31.26 11.83
CA THR A 432 3.45 -30.05 11.07
C THR A 432 3.50 -30.34 9.57
N ASP A 433 4.52 -31.05 9.11
CA ASP A 433 4.65 -31.48 7.72
C ASP A 433 3.48 -32.38 7.30
N PHE A 434 3.11 -33.34 8.17
CA PHE A 434 1.96 -34.20 7.95
C PHE A 434 0.66 -33.41 7.85
N SER A 435 0.41 -32.46 8.75
CA SER A 435 -0.82 -31.66 8.76
C SER A 435 -0.98 -30.84 7.47
N ILE A 436 0.11 -30.23 6.99
CA ILE A 436 0.11 -29.43 5.77
C ILE A 436 -0.05 -30.33 4.54
N LYS A 437 0.64 -31.48 4.52
CA LYS A 437 0.48 -32.47 3.45
C LYS A 437 -0.96 -32.99 3.39
N LEU A 438 -1.56 -33.30 4.54
CA LEU A 438 -2.96 -33.74 4.61
C LEU A 438 -3.89 -32.66 4.03
N SER A 439 -3.66 -31.39 4.33
CA SER A 439 -4.41 -30.28 3.74
C SER A 439 -4.24 -30.19 2.22
N TYR A 440 -3.03 -30.44 1.69
CA TYR A 440 -2.77 -30.53 0.25
C TYR A 440 -3.50 -31.70 -0.41
N ASP A 441 -3.43 -32.89 0.20
CA ASP A 441 -4.05 -34.11 -0.34
C ASP A 441 -5.58 -33.98 -0.43
N HIS A 442 -6.19 -33.18 0.48
CA HIS A 442 -7.63 -32.91 0.54
C HIS A 442 -8.09 -31.71 -0.32
N LEU A 443 -7.20 -31.06 -1.08
CA LEU A 443 -7.61 -30.04 -2.05
C LEU A 443 -8.53 -30.65 -3.10
N LYS A 444 -9.61 -29.92 -3.45
CA LYS A 444 -10.74 -30.46 -4.24
C LYS A 444 -10.33 -30.97 -5.62
N ASN A 445 -9.43 -30.25 -6.29
CA ASN A 445 -9.10 -30.45 -7.70
C ASN A 445 -7.58 -30.44 -7.92
N GLU A 446 -7.13 -31.14 -8.95
CA GLU A 446 -5.72 -31.14 -9.38
C GLU A 446 -5.25 -29.75 -9.87
N GLU A 447 -6.16 -28.92 -10.38
CA GLU A 447 -5.89 -27.50 -10.70
C GLU A 447 -5.38 -26.73 -9.47
N LEU A 448 -6.07 -26.85 -8.34
CA LEU A 448 -5.71 -26.19 -7.09
C LEU A 448 -4.36 -26.69 -6.56
N LYS A 449 -4.14 -28.01 -6.62
CA LYS A 449 -2.87 -28.62 -6.20
C LYS A 449 -1.70 -28.11 -7.03
N SER A 450 -1.84 -28.12 -8.36
CA SER A 450 -0.81 -27.62 -9.27
C SER A 450 -0.48 -26.15 -9.00
N ILE A 451 -1.51 -25.29 -8.90
CA ILE A 451 -1.32 -23.86 -8.64
C ILE A 451 -0.69 -23.61 -7.28
N PHE A 452 -1.10 -24.34 -6.23
CA PHE A 452 -0.46 -24.27 -4.91
C PHE A 452 1.04 -24.56 -4.96
N LEU A 453 1.44 -25.63 -5.66
CA LEU A 453 2.85 -25.97 -5.85
C LEU A 453 3.60 -24.87 -6.63
N HIS A 454 2.95 -24.24 -7.62
CA HIS A 454 3.53 -23.10 -8.33
C HIS A 454 3.68 -21.86 -7.45
N CYS A 455 2.73 -21.56 -6.57
CA CYS A 455 2.85 -20.49 -5.58
C CYS A 455 4.08 -20.69 -4.69
N ALA A 456 4.35 -21.92 -4.24
CA ALA A 456 5.53 -22.23 -3.42
C ALA A 456 6.85 -21.93 -4.15
N ARG A 457 6.87 -22.07 -5.48
CA ARG A 457 8.05 -21.77 -6.31
C ARG A 457 8.28 -20.27 -6.47
N MET A 458 7.21 -19.48 -6.60
CA MET A 458 7.30 -18.02 -6.73
C MET A 458 7.86 -17.36 -5.47
N GLY A 459 7.57 -17.96 -4.31
CA GLY A 459 8.10 -17.52 -3.01
C GLY A 459 7.25 -16.48 -2.31
N ASN A 460 7.86 -15.78 -1.35
CA ASN A 460 7.15 -14.86 -0.48
C ASN A 460 6.92 -13.53 -1.19
N ASP A 461 5.77 -12.92 -0.92
CA ASP A 461 5.28 -11.66 -1.45
C ASP A 461 5.23 -11.61 -2.98
N ALA A 462 4.69 -12.67 -3.60
CA ALA A 462 4.62 -12.81 -5.05
C ALA A 462 3.44 -12.04 -5.65
N LEU A 463 3.62 -11.48 -6.86
CA LEU A 463 2.57 -10.77 -7.59
C LEU A 463 1.53 -11.74 -8.15
N ILE A 464 0.25 -11.44 -7.94
CA ILE A 464 -0.87 -12.20 -8.51
C ILE A 464 -0.79 -12.20 -10.03
N MET A 465 -0.37 -11.08 -10.63
CA MET A 465 -0.21 -10.98 -12.08
C MET A 465 0.85 -11.93 -12.64
N ASP A 466 1.91 -12.19 -11.91
CA ASP A 466 2.92 -13.16 -12.35
C ASP A 466 2.38 -14.58 -12.27
N LEU A 467 1.59 -14.90 -11.25
CA LEU A 467 0.89 -16.18 -11.18
C LEU A 467 -0.09 -16.34 -12.35
N VAL A 468 -0.85 -15.30 -12.71
CA VAL A 468 -1.74 -15.33 -13.89
C VAL A 468 -0.94 -15.64 -15.16
N LYS A 469 0.21 -14.99 -15.37
CA LYS A 469 1.09 -15.27 -16.52
C LYS A 469 1.55 -16.73 -16.53
N PHE A 470 1.98 -17.27 -15.38
CA PHE A 470 2.38 -18.68 -15.27
C PHE A 470 1.22 -19.64 -15.54
N CYS A 471 0.04 -19.39 -14.97
CA CYS A 471 -1.14 -20.22 -15.17
C CYS A 471 -1.58 -20.26 -16.63
N VAL A 472 -1.54 -19.12 -17.34
CA VAL A 472 -1.83 -19.06 -18.78
C VAL A 472 -0.74 -19.76 -19.59
N GLY A 473 0.54 -19.48 -19.31
CA GLY A 473 1.68 -20.06 -20.05
C GLY A 473 1.82 -21.57 -19.91
N LEU A 474 1.42 -22.13 -18.77
CA LEU A 474 1.44 -23.57 -18.48
C LEU A 474 0.09 -24.25 -18.77
N ASN A 475 -0.90 -23.52 -19.30
CA ASN A 475 -2.25 -23.99 -19.56
C ASN A 475 -2.91 -24.67 -18.35
N LEU A 476 -2.72 -24.10 -17.15
CA LEU A 476 -3.26 -24.63 -15.90
C LEU A 476 -4.74 -24.29 -15.65
N LEU A 477 -5.32 -23.42 -16.48
CA LEU A 477 -6.69 -22.93 -16.35
C LEU A 477 -7.54 -23.40 -17.56
N PRO A 478 -8.04 -24.64 -17.57
CA PRO A 478 -8.83 -25.13 -18.68
C PRO A 478 -10.12 -24.32 -18.85
N GLY A 479 -10.47 -23.96 -20.10
CA GLY A 479 -11.69 -23.22 -20.43
C GLY A 479 -11.63 -21.70 -20.21
N VAL A 480 -10.44 -21.16 -19.93
CA VAL A 480 -10.23 -19.71 -19.79
C VAL A 480 -9.55 -19.16 -21.03
N HIS A 481 -10.28 -18.33 -21.80
CA HIS A 481 -9.79 -17.80 -23.08
C HIS A 481 -9.32 -16.33 -23.03
N THR A 482 -9.48 -15.63 -21.90
CA THR A 482 -9.10 -14.21 -21.77
C THR A 482 -8.29 -13.93 -20.50
N ILE A 483 -7.40 -12.94 -20.55
CA ILE A 483 -6.57 -12.53 -19.40
C ILE A 483 -7.43 -12.04 -18.24
N THR A 484 -8.53 -11.33 -18.52
CA THR A 484 -9.47 -10.85 -17.49
C THR A 484 -10.11 -12.04 -16.76
N ASN A 485 -10.55 -13.06 -17.49
CA ASN A 485 -11.13 -14.25 -16.88
C ASN A 485 -10.06 -15.08 -16.13
N ALA A 486 -8.83 -15.15 -16.65
CA ALA A 486 -7.71 -15.80 -15.96
C ALA A 486 -7.39 -15.11 -14.64
N ARG A 487 -7.33 -13.77 -14.63
CA ARG A 487 -7.13 -12.99 -13.41
C ARG A 487 -8.24 -13.24 -12.39
N LYS A 488 -9.50 -13.29 -12.83
CA LYS A 488 -10.63 -13.57 -11.94
C LYS A 488 -10.53 -14.99 -11.35
N ARG A 489 -10.27 -15.98 -12.20
CA ARG A 489 -10.13 -17.39 -11.79
C ARG A 489 -8.97 -17.61 -10.82
N VAL A 490 -7.80 -17.03 -11.09
CA VAL A 490 -6.64 -17.10 -10.17
C VAL A 490 -6.96 -16.45 -8.83
N LYS A 491 -7.68 -15.32 -8.80
CA LYS A 491 -8.11 -14.70 -7.55
C LYS A 491 -9.05 -15.60 -6.74
N GLU A 492 -10.00 -16.29 -7.38
CA GLU A 492 -10.85 -17.29 -6.73
C GLU A 492 -10.04 -18.45 -6.15
N ILE A 493 -9.04 -18.93 -6.89
CA ILE A 493 -8.14 -20.01 -6.45
C ILE A 493 -7.27 -19.58 -5.27
N ILE A 494 -6.70 -18.36 -5.31
CA ILE A 494 -5.95 -17.79 -4.18
C ILE A 494 -6.86 -17.73 -2.95
N GLN A 495 -8.09 -17.24 -3.10
CA GLN A 495 -9.05 -17.18 -2.00
C GLN A 495 -9.33 -18.58 -1.41
N GLU A 496 -9.49 -19.61 -2.24
CA GLU A 496 -9.70 -20.99 -1.79
C GLU A 496 -8.48 -21.58 -1.06
N LEU A 497 -7.27 -21.27 -1.52
CA LEU A 497 -6.03 -21.66 -0.86
C LEU A 497 -5.82 -20.92 0.48
N GLU A 498 -6.23 -19.65 0.56
CA GLU A 498 -6.28 -18.87 1.81
C GLU A 498 -7.28 -19.45 2.81
N GLU A 499 -8.46 -19.84 2.34
CA GLU A 499 -9.49 -20.53 3.12
C GLU A 499 -9.00 -21.89 3.63
N SER A 500 -8.06 -22.54 2.91
CA SER A 500 -7.44 -23.81 3.30
C SER A 500 -6.20 -23.65 4.20
N SER A 501 -5.82 -22.42 4.58
CA SER A 501 -4.58 -22.11 5.35
C SER A 501 -3.27 -22.37 4.61
N LEU A 502 -3.31 -22.67 3.32
CA LEU A 502 -2.13 -22.98 2.51
C LEU A 502 -1.49 -21.71 1.93
N LEU A 503 -2.27 -20.65 1.76
CA LEU A 503 -1.80 -19.29 1.46
C LEU A 503 -2.23 -18.30 2.54
N VAL A 504 -1.54 -17.15 2.55
CA VAL A 504 -1.76 -16.05 3.48
C VAL A 504 -1.99 -14.77 2.69
N LYS A 505 -2.96 -13.97 3.11
CA LYS A 505 -3.18 -12.63 2.57
C LYS A 505 -1.92 -11.78 2.71
N SER A 506 -1.46 -11.17 1.61
CA SER A 506 -0.39 -10.17 1.68
C SER A 506 -0.92 -8.85 2.25
N TYR A 507 0.00 -7.96 2.61
CA TYR A 507 -0.30 -6.58 3.00
C TYR A 507 -0.82 -5.75 1.81
N SER A 508 -0.50 -6.19 0.58
CA SER A 508 -0.98 -5.59 -0.68
C SER A 508 -2.03 -6.48 -1.36
N ILE A 509 -3.05 -5.86 -1.97
CA ILE A 509 -4.21 -6.55 -2.58
C ILE A 509 -3.84 -7.31 -3.87
N ASP A 510 -2.73 -6.96 -4.49
CA ASP A 510 -2.21 -7.52 -5.73
C ASP A 510 -1.12 -8.58 -5.52
N ARG A 511 -0.85 -8.94 -4.25
CA ARG A 511 0.18 -9.90 -3.87
C ARG A 511 -0.38 -11.00 -2.96
N PHE A 512 0.29 -12.14 -2.95
CA PHE A 512 -0.02 -13.24 -2.04
C PHE A 512 1.25 -13.70 -1.31
N ASN A 513 1.05 -14.31 -0.14
CA ASN A 513 2.12 -14.86 0.69
C ASN A 513 1.89 -16.34 0.97
N MET A 514 2.98 -17.04 1.29
CA MET A 514 2.96 -18.42 1.79
C MET A 514 3.81 -18.48 3.05
N HIS A 515 3.35 -19.18 4.08
CA HIS A 515 4.19 -19.44 5.25
C HIS A 515 5.38 -20.30 4.85
N ASP A 516 6.59 -19.99 5.31
CA ASP A 516 7.77 -20.77 4.87
C ASP A 516 7.68 -22.24 5.19
N ILE A 517 7.08 -22.64 6.33
CA ILE A 517 6.89 -24.07 6.64
C ILE A 517 5.95 -24.73 5.60
N VAL A 518 4.89 -24.02 5.18
CA VAL A 518 3.98 -24.53 4.13
C VAL A 518 4.71 -24.62 2.80
N ARG A 519 5.55 -23.63 2.50
CA ARG A 519 6.38 -23.60 1.31
C ARG A 519 7.39 -24.75 1.29
N ASP A 520 8.07 -25.01 2.39
CA ASP A 520 9.06 -26.09 2.51
C ASP A 520 8.40 -27.46 2.28
N VAL A 521 7.22 -27.68 2.85
CA VAL A 521 6.41 -28.89 2.62
C VAL A 521 5.98 -28.97 1.15
N ALA A 522 5.50 -27.88 0.56
CA ALA A 522 5.10 -27.84 -0.84
C ALA A 522 6.28 -28.14 -1.79
N LEU A 523 7.47 -27.59 -1.51
CA LEU A 523 8.69 -27.87 -2.27
C LEU A 523 9.15 -29.33 -2.09
N SER A 524 8.98 -29.90 -0.89
CA SER A 524 9.22 -31.32 -0.63
C SER A 524 8.27 -32.23 -1.42
N ILE A 525 6.98 -31.88 -1.48
CA ILE A 525 5.98 -32.59 -2.30
C ILE A 525 6.36 -32.49 -3.79
N LEU A 526 6.64 -31.28 -4.27
CA LEU A 526 7.07 -31.01 -5.63
C LEU A 526 8.31 -31.83 -6.03
N SER A 527 9.30 -31.94 -5.13
CA SER A 527 10.53 -32.71 -5.35
C SER A 527 10.28 -34.21 -5.52
N LYS A 528 9.21 -34.73 -4.90
CA LYS A 528 8.82 -36.15 -4.94
C LYS A 528 7.88 -36.46 -6.10
N GLU A 529 7.04 -35.50 -6.51
CA GLU A 529 5.97 -35.75 -7.48
C GLU A 529 6.41 -35.68 -8.95
N LYS A 530 7.28 -34.74 -9.38
CA LYS A 530 7.70 -34.65 -10.80
C LYS A 530 9.08 -34.00 -11.01
N HIS A 531 9.92 -34.66 -11.80
CA HIS A 531 11.20 -34.19 -12.36
C HIS A 531 11.02 -32.89 -13.18
N VAL A 532 11.15 -31.73 -12.54
CA VAL A 532 11.13 -30.42 -13.22
C VAL A 532 12.25 -29.54 -12.67
N LEU A 533 13.38 -29.54 -13.37
CA LEU A 533 14.51 -28.64 -13.14
C LEU A 533 14.13 -27.22 -13.53
N PHE A 534 14.36 -26.25 -12.64
CA PHE A 534 14.47 -24.84 -13.01
C PHE A 534 15.55 -24.20 -12.14
N MET A 535 16.49 -23.55 -12.79
CA MET A 535 17.49 -22.71 -12.14
C MET A 535 16.87 -21.36 -11.79
N LYS A 536 16.97 -21.02 -10.51
CA LYS A 536 16.66 -19.70 -9.97
C LYS A 536 17.97 -18.91 -9.97
N ASN A 537 17.99 -17.72 -10.62
CA ASN A 537 18.94 -16.62 -10.40
C ASN A 537 20.28 -17.01 -9.73
N ALA A 538 21.03 -17.90 -10.36
CA ALA A 538 22.45 -18.07 -10.09
C ALA A 538 23.18 -17.37 -11.22
N VAL A 539 24.31 -16.75 -10.90
CA VAL A 539 25.30 -16.37 -11.90
C VAL A 539 25.49 -17.56 -12.84
N LEU A 540 25.40 -17.32 -14.16
CA LEU A 540 25.33 -18.32 -15.25
C LEU A 540 26.58 -19.21 -15.38
N ASP A 541 27.51 -19.16 -14.42
CA ASP A 541 28.84 -19.74 -14.55
C ASP A 541 28.89 -21.22 -14.15
N GLU A 542 27.90 -21.75 -13.42
CA GLU A 542 27.85 -23.18 -13.05
C GLU A 542 26.45 -23.81 -13.22
N TRP A 543 26.40 -24.88 -14.02
CA TRP A 543 25.19 -25.58 -14.47
C TRP A 543 25.11 -27.01 -13.91
N PRO A 544 23.91 -27.61 -13.68
CA PRO A 544 23.76 -28.98 -13.18
C PRO A 544 24.33 -30.06 -14.11
N HIS A 545 24.73 -31.19 -13.52
CA HIS A 545 25.42 -32.29 -14.21
C HIS A 545 24.51 -33.05 -15.19
N GLU A 546 25.10 -33.68 -16.21
CA GLU A 546 24.44 -34.38 -17.33
C GLU A 546 23.38 -35.42 -16.86
N ASN A 547 23.62 -36.07 -15.72
CA ASN A 547 22.70 -37.05 -15.10
C ASN A 547 21.37 -36.45 -14.63
N ASP A 548 21.27 -35.13 -14.46
CA ASP A 548 20.03 -34.47 -14.03
C ASP A 548 19.01 -34.39 -15.19
N PHE A 549 19.47 -34.46 -16.45
CA PHE A 549 18.63 -34.42 -17.65
C PHE A 549 17.99 -35.75 -18.00
N GLU A 550 18.60 -36.88 -17.65
CA GLU A 550 18.05 -38.23 -17.87
C GLU A 550 16.73 -38.48 -17.12
N ARG A 551 16.37 -37.59 -16.19
CA ARG A 551 15.14 -37.67 -15.38
C ARG A 551 13.95 -36.95 -16.01
N LEU A 552 14.11 -36.25 -17.14
CA LEU A 552 13.04 -35.47 -17.78
C LEU A 552 12.30 -36.28 -18.87
N ASN A 553 10.99 -36.45 -18.73
CA ASN A 553 10.19 -37.23 -19.69
C ASN A 553 9.77 -36.46 -20.97
N SER A 554 9.74 -35.12 -20.96
CA SER A 554 9.52 -34.28 -22.16
C SER A 554 9.85 -32.79 -21.89
N TYR A 555 10.36 -32.06 -22.90
CA TYR A 555 10.58 -30.61 -22.84
C TYR A 555 10.45 -29.93 -24.23
N LYS A 556 9.96 -28.69 -24.27
CA LYS A 556 10.02 -27.78 -25.43
C LYS A 556 10.69 -26.47 -25.04
N ILE A 557 11.70 -26.07 -25.80
CA ILE A 557 12.47 -24.84 -25.61
C ILE A 557 11.88 -23.77 -26.52
N VAL A 558 11.52 -22.61 -25.97
CA VAL A 558 11.09 -21.44 -26.76
C VAL A 558 12.07 -20.30 -26.48
N ILE A 559 12.66 -19.75 -27.55
CA ILE A 559 13.68 -18.69 -27.46
C ILE A 559 13.21 -17.47 -28.26
N GLY A 560 13.21 -16.29 -27.63
CA GLY A 560 12.92 -15.00 -28.26
C GLY A 560 12.84 -13.85 -27.25
N GLU A 561 12.97 -12.61 -27.70
CA GLU A 561 12.73 -11.42 -26.87
C GLU A 561 11.27 -11.37 -26.42
N PHE A 562 11.03 -11.60 -25.13
CA PHE A 562 9.70 -11.49 -24.54
C PHE A 562 9.37 -10.03 -24.17
N ASN A 563 9.18 -9.18 -25.18
CA ASN A 563 8.46 -7.92 -24.98
C ASN A 563 6.94 -8.18 -24.97
N LEU A 564 6.45 -8.70 -23.83
CA LEU A 564 5.03 -8.99 -23.57
C LEU A 564 4.10 -7.77 -23.66
N LEU A 565 4.66 -6.55 -23.69
CA LEU A 565 3.91 -5.32 -23.94
C LEU A 565 3.32 -5.27 -25.37
N ASN A 566 4.01 -5.83 -26.37
CA ASN A 566 3.52 -5.84 -27.76
C ASN A 566 2.42 -6.89 -28.02
N LEU A 567 2.26 -7.87 -27.11
CA LEU A 567 1.19 -8.87 -27.20
C LEU A 567 -0.17 -8.34 -26.71
N LEU A 568 -0.18 -7.18 -26.04
CA LEU A 568 -1.38 -6.51 -25.57
C LEU A 568 -1.91 -5.46 -26.57
N THR A 569 -1.12 -5.11 -27.60
CA THR A 569 -1.44 -4.06 -28.56
C THR A 569 -2.05 -4.56 -29.87
N VAL A 570 -2.10 -5.88 -30.11
CA VAL A 570 -2.72 -6.46 -31.31
C VAL A 570 -3.88 -7.36 -30.89
N GLY A 571 -5.05 -7.11 -31.48
CA GLY A 571 -6.35 -7.60 -31.04
C GLY A 571 -6.51 -9.12 -30.87
N GLU A 572 -7.48 -9.45 -30.00
CA GLU A 572 -8.07 -10.77 -29.72
C GLU A 572 -7.09 -11.95 -29.62
N PHE A 573 -6.48 -12.11 -28.43
CA PHE A 573 -5.88 -13.37 -28.02
C PHE A 573 -6.96 -14.47 -27.91
N ARG A 574 -6.89 -15.51 -28.75
CA ARG A 574 -7.64 -16.76 -28.59
C ARG A 574 -6.68 -17.89 -28.21
N VAL A 575 -6.95 -18.53 -27.06
CA VAL A 575 -6.24 -19.74 -26.61
C VAL A 575 -6.62 -20.91 -27.54
N PRO A 576 -5.67 -21.61 -28.19
CA PRO A 576 -5.97 -22.78 -29.02
C PRO A 576 -6.52 -23.95 -28.20
N ASP A 577 -7.53 -24.66 -28.73
CA ASP A 577 -8.31 -25.68 -28.02
C ASP A 577 -7.59 -27.01 -27.73
N LYS A 578 -6.37 -27.22 -28.21
CA LYS A 578 -5.62 -28.47 -28.00
C LYS A 578 -4.11 -28.22 -27.91
N TYR A 579 -3.52 -28.64 -26.79
CA TYR A 579 -2.10 -28.97 -26.72
C TYR A 579 -1.96 -30.35 -26.06
N GLU A 580 -1.27 -31.26 -26.76
CA GLU A 580 -0.70 -32.47 -26.16
C GLU A 580 0.29 -32.10 -25.05
N GLU A 581 0.48 -32.98 -24.08
CA GLU A 581 1.29 -32.78 -22.87
C GLU A 581 2.76 -32.41 -23.18
N VAL A 582 3.07 -31.12 -23.32
CA VAL A 582 4.45 -30.65 -23.46
C VAL A 582 4.75 -29.57 -22.43
N LYS A 583 5.75 -29.82 -21.56
CA LYS A 583 6.25 -28.85 -20.56
C LYS A 583 7.23 -27.88 -21.21
N PHE A 584 7.10 -26.59 -20.88
CA PHE A 584 7.88 -25.50 -21.49
C PHE A 584 9.06 -25.05 -20.61
N LEU A 585 10.21 -24.82 -21.22
CA LEU A 585 11.35 -24.10 -20.62
C LEU A 585 11.42 -22.70 -21.25
N ALA A 586 11.16 -21.67 -20.46
CA ALA A 586 11.27 -20.26 -20.88
C ALA A 586 12.59 -19.67 -20.39
N ILE A 587 13.40 -19.14 -21.31
CA ILE A 587 14.72 -18.56 -21.01
C ILE A 587 14.68 -17.08 -21.34
N ASN A 588 15.03 -16.23 -20.37
CA ASN A 588 15.18 -14.79 -20.59
C ASN A 588 16.66 -14.49 -20.87
N LEU A 589 16.99 -14.17 -22.12
CA LEU A 589 18.37 -13.89 -22.55
C LEU A 589 18.66 -12.40 -22.45
N LYS A 590 19.87 -12.04 -22.02
CA LYS A 590 20.36 -10.66 -22.16
C LYS A 590 20.64 -10.37 -23.64
N GLU A 591 20.46 -9.12 -24.07
CA GLU A 591 20.82 -8.67 -25.42
C GLU A 591 22.28 -9.04 -25.75
N GLY A 592 22.50 -9.63 -26.92
CA GLY A 592 23.83 -9.95 -27.45
C GLY A 592 24.33 -11.39 -27.23
N ILE A 593 23.55 -12.28 -26.59
CA ILE A 593 23.93 -13.69 -26.45
C ILE A 593 23.45 -14.50 -27.66
N ASP A 594 24.39 -15.05 -28.45
CA ASP A 594 24.08 -16.03 -29.50
C ASP A 594 23.88 -17.42 -28.89
N ILE A 595 22.63 -17.83 -28.79
CA ILE A 595 22.21 -19.14 -28.28
C ILE A 595 22.81 -20.33 -29.03
N HIS A 596 23.16 -20.19 -30.30
CA HIS A 596 23.71 -21.28 -31.09
C HIS A 596 25.22 -21.46 -30.84
N SER A 597 25.86 -20.49 -30.20
CA SER A 597 27.27 -20.55 -29.81
C SER A 597 27.49 -21.29 -28.48
N GLU A 598 26.46 -21.35 -27.64
CA GLU A 598 26.50 -21.90 -26.28
C GLU A 598 26.57 -23.44 -26.26
N LYS A 599 27.61 -23.98 -25.62
CA LYS A 599 27.89 -25.42 -25.57
C LYS A 599 26.76 -26.22 -24.89
N TRP A 600 26.07 -25.62 -23.92
CA TRP A 600 24.97 -26.25 -23.19
C TRP A 600 23.68 -26.36 -24.02
N ILE A 601 23.42 -25.41 -24.91
CA ILE A 601 22.28 -25.48 -25.85
C ILE A 601 22.50 -26.61 -26.87
N LYS A 602 23.74 -26.81 -27.33
CA LYS A 602 24.11 -27.95 -28.20
C LYS A 602 23.93 -29.30 -27.49
N MET A 603 24.10 -29.36 -26.17
CA MET A 603 23.85 -30.59 -25.40
C MET A 603 22.35 -30.92 -25.32
N LEU A 604 21.47 -29.92 -25.17
CA LEU A 604 20.02 -30.10 -25.24
C LEU A 604 19.57 -30.67 -26.60
N PHE A 605 20.10 -30.14 -27.71
CA PHE A 605 19.75 -30.61 -29.06
C PHE A 605 20.32 -31.98 -29.43
N LYS A 606 21.38 -32.45 -28.77
CA LYS A 606 21.96 -33.79 -29.00
C LYS A 606 20.99 -34.93 -28.69
N THR A 607 20.01 -34.68 -27.82
CA THR A 607 18.96 -35.63 -27.39
C THR A 607 17.67 -35.55 -28.21
N VAL A 608 17.58 -34.69 -29.23
CA VAL A 608 16.36 -34.49 -30.04
C VAL A 608 16.41 -35.39 -31.28
N GLU A 609 15.68 -36.51 -31.26
CA GLU A 609 15.70 -37.52 -32.34
C GLU A 609 14.86 -37.19 -33.58
N ARG A 610 14.04 -36.13 -33.60
CA ARG A 610 13.31 -35.73 -34.83
C ARG A 610 13.17 -34.22 -35.00
N LEU A 611 13.73 -33.72 -36.08
CA LEU A 611 13.32 -32.48 -36.73
C LEU A 611 12.72 -32.87 -38.08
N ASN A 612 11.41 -32.70 -38.26
CA ASN A 612 10.85 -32.65 -39.60
C ASN A 612 11.16 -31.26 -40.19
N SER A 613 11.77 -31.29 -41.37
CA SER A 613 12.23 -30.15 -42.17
C SER A 613 11.13 -29.15 -42.51
#